data_AF-A0A6N3DG92-F1
#
_entry.id   AF-A0A6N3DG92-F1
#
_cell.length_a   1.000
_cell.length_b   1.000
_cell.length_c   1.000
_cell.angle_alpha   90.00
_cell.angle_beta   90.00
_cell.angle_gamma   90.00
#
_symmetry.space_group_name_H-M   'P 1'
#
loop_
_entity.id
_entity.type
_entity.pdbx_description
1 polymer ?
#
loop_
_entity_poly.entity_id
_entity_poly.type
_entity_poly.pdbx_seq_one_letter_code
_entity_poly.pdbx_strand_id
1 'polypeptide(L)'
;MDKFNVLKLILEDSCISQRKISELLNISLGKVNSILKESIQNREIDIIKNGNKVIYRITDLGKECLEENLKNIKENQLEIDIDKVNVVTEAVILAAGKRKDFDIPVAALSLEDTTIIQRNIKILRDNGIRKIVVIAGYNKEMLYNLLKEEKDVILVDNDRYSWTGNMQSLALAKNIIENDFVLIEGDLIFEESVISKLISNDKRNTIIITNESGSGDEGFVQLKDGYLFKLAKDIHQFNRIDGEMIGISKISINLFKLMLQEFESNVNPYLNYDYMLLDVSRDYKVPCLKIDDLTWGEIDTEDQYGKVVNNIYPKIMRKEKNSKYDYVRDIASEVFQVDRDKIKEVSVAGGLTNNNYKVNVDGDYYIVRVPGVGTEKMISRKYEMINSKLASEQGINVDIAYFNEESGIKISKFIEDAETLTNRSSKKQENMKLVSQIIKELHESSIVFENEFNVFEEIELYEDIINQLNGKFFDDYIIVKEKVMNLKALIKEYGARYVPSHNDTLPDNFVKDTNGRLYLIDWEYSGINEEMWDLAAHTLEAEFSEEEEREFLRYYFGREATREERVRLLINKICQDFLWAIWTLIKEAEGEDFGTYGIDRYNRAKINLNNLFNIL
;
A
#
# COMPACT_ATOMS: atom_id res chain seq x y z
N MET A 1 -20.74 15.12 -40.11
CA MET A 1 -20.65 16.47 -39.52
C MET A 1 -21.08 17.57 -40.49
N ASP A 2 -20.53 17.65 -41.72
CA ASP A 2 -20.90 18.71 -42.68
C ASP A 2 -22.39 18.74 -43.04
N LYS A 3 -23.02 17.59 -43.31
CA LYS A 3 -24.45 17.49 -43.60
C LYS A 3 -25.32 18.00 -42.44
N PHE A 4 -24.99 17.61 -41.21
CA PHE A 4 -25.64 18.11 -39.99
C PHE A 4 -25.55 19.64 -39.88
N ASN A 5 -24.35 20.20 -40.08
CA ASN A 5 -24.12 21.65 -40.02
C ASN A 5 -24.89 22.42 -41.11
N VAL A 6 -24.98 21.87 -42.33
CA VAL A 6 -25.77 22.47 -43.42
C VAL A 6 -27.26 22.46 -43.09
N LEU A 7 -27.80 21.33 -42.61
CA LEU A 7 -29.20 21.22 -42.20
C LEU A 7 -29.54 22.14 -41.02
N LYS A 8 -28.62 22.28 -40.05
CA LYS A 8 -28.75 23.19 -38.91
C LYS A 8 -28.84 24.65 -39.37
N LEU A 9 -27.94 25.10 -40.25
CA LEU A 9 -27.99 26.46 -40.79
C LEU A 9 -29.29 26.75 -41.56
N ILE A 10 -29.85 25.77 -42.26
CA ILE A 10 -31.14 25.90 -42.96
C ILE A 10 -32.31 25.96 -41.97
N LEU A 11 -32.23 25.21 -40.87
CA LEU A 11 -33.23 25.27 -39.79
C LEU A 11 -33.23 26.67 -39.13
N GLU A 12 -32.05 27.27 -38.96
CA GLU A 12 -31.88 28.61 -38.37
C GLU A 12 -32.23 29.74 -39.35
N ASP A 13 -31.90 29.59 -40.63
CA ASP A 13 -32.23 30.53 -41.72
C ASP A 13 -32.69 29.79 -42.99
N SER A 14 -34.01 29.69 -43.15
CA SER A 14 -34.65 29.05 -44.31
C SER A 14 -34.37 29.73 -45.66
N CYS A 15 -33.88 30.97 -45.67
CA CYS A 15 -33.56 31.75 -46.86
C CYS A 15 -32.06 31.82 -47.16
N ILE A 16 -31.24 31.07 -46.43
CA ILE A 16 -29.79 31.11 -46.55
C ILE A 16 -29.32 30.69 -47.96
N SER A 17 -28.40 31.46 -48.54
CA SER A 17 -27.85 31.13 -49.86
C SER A 17 -26.76 30.05 -49.76
N GLN A 18 -26.63 29.23 -50.81
CA GLN A 18 -25.58 28.19 -50.90
C GLN A 18 -24.17 28.76 -50.72
N ARG A 19 -23.92 29.97 -51.25
CA ARG A 19 -22.65 30.68 -51.06
C ARG A 19 -22.42 31.09 -49.60
N LYS A 20 -23.49 31.49 -48.90
CA LYS A 20 -23.38 31.86 -47.48
C LYS A 20 -23.16 30.64 -46.59
N ILE A 21 -23.80 29.51 -46.89
CA ILE A 21 -23.51 28.22 -46.23
C ILE A 21 -22.03 27.84 -46.41
N SER A 22 -21.52 27.93 -47.64
CA SER A 22 -20.12 27.62 -47.98
C SER A 22 -19.13 28.49 -47.20
N GLU A 23 -19.42 29.79 -47.07
CA GLU A 23 -18.61 30.74 -46.30
C GLU A 23 -18.64 30.45 -44.79
N LEU A 24 -19.83 30.27 -44.20
CA LEU A 24 -20.00 30.05 -42.76
C LEU A 24 -19.39 28.72 -42.29
N LEU A 25 -19.44 27.68 -43.12
CA LEU A 25 -18.92 26.36 -42.78
C LEU A 25 -17.50 26.12 -43.31
N ASN A 26 -16.91 27.07 -44.03
CA ASN A 26 -15.59 26.94 -44.67
C ASN A 26 -15.44 25.66 -45.53
N ILE A 27 -16.48 25.33 -46.31
CA ILE A 27 -16.50 24.18 -47.23
C ILE A 27 -16.78 24.63 -48.65
N SER A 28 -16.33 23.86 -49.66
CA SER A 28 -16.51 24.24 -51.07
C SER A 28 -17.98 24.31 -51.47
N LEU A 29 -18.32 25.26 -52.37
CA LEU A 29 -19.67 25.40 -52.90
C LEU A 29 -20.17 24.11 -53.58
N GLY A 30 -19.28 23.35 -54.22
CA GLY A 30 -19.59 22.04 -54.80
C GLY A 30 -20.03 21.02 -53.74
N LYS A 31 -19.38 21.02 -52.57
CA LYS A 31 -19.75 20.15 -51.44
C LYS A 31 -21.09 20.53 -50.84
N VAL A 32 -21.37 21.83 -50.66
CA VAL A 32 -22.70 22.33 -50.25
C VAL A 32 -23.79 21.86 -51.21
N ASN A 33 -23.56 22.00 -52.52
CA ASN A 33 -24.54 21.57 -53.53
C ASN A 33 -24.78 20.07 -53.52
N SER A 34 -23.74 19.26 -53.32
CA SER A 34 -23.87 17.81 -53.18
C SER A 34 -24.74 17.45 -51.97
N ILE A 35 -24.47 18.06 -50.81
CA ILE A 35 -25.21 17.83 -49.57
C ILE A 35 -26.68 18.21 -49.74
N LEU A 36 -26.97 19.38 -50.31
CA LEU A 36 -28.36 19.81 -50.54
C LEU A 36 -29.10 18.87 -51.49
N LYS A 37 -28.44 18.43 -52.58
CA LYS A 37 -29.03 17.49 -53.53
C LYS A 37 -29.37 16.16 -52.86
N GLU A 38 -28.45 15.64 -52.04
CA GLU A 38 -28.65 14.42 -51.27
C GLU A 38 -29.78 14.56 -50.25
N SER A 39 -29.81 15.65 -49.48
CA SER A 39 -30.86 15.92 -48.50
C SER A 39 -32.25 16.10 -49.12
N ILE A 40 -32.35 16.66 -50.33
CA ILE A 40 -33.61 16.71 -51.09
C ILE A 40 -34.02 15.30 -51.53
N GLN A 41 -33.07 14.49 -52.02
CA GLN A 41 -33.32 13.11 -52.45
C GLN A 41 -33.80 12.23 -51.29
N ASN A 42 -33.24 12.43 -50.10
CA ASN A 42 -33.63 11.76 -48.87
C ASN A 42 -34.90 12.34 -48.23
N ARG A 43 -35.51 13.36 -48.85
CA ARG A 43 -36.71 14.07 -48.35
C ARG A 43 -36.50 14.73 -47.00
N GLU A 44 -35.27 15.10 -46.65
CA GLU A 44 -34.90 15.83 -45.43
C GLU A 44 -35.17 17.34 -45.57
N ILE A 45 -35.16 17.86 -46.80
CA ILE A 45 -35.44 19.26 -47.12
C ILE A 45 -36.36 19.35 -48.33
N ASP A 46 -37.39 20.19 -48.24
CA ASP A 46 -38.20 20.63 -49.37
C ASP A 46 -37.75 22.00 -49.88
N ILE A 47 -37.78 22.19 -51.21
CA ILE A 47 -37.58 23.51 -51.82
C ILE A 47 -38.92 24.16 -52.10
N ILE A 48 -39.14 25.33 -51.52
CA ILE A 48 -40.26 26.21 -51.84
C ILE A 48 -39.73 27.36 -52.70
N LYS A 49 -40.18 27.44 -53.95
CA LYS A 49 -39.85 28.55 -54.84
C LYS A 49 -40.81 29.72 -54.58
N ASN A 50 -40.27 30.87 -54.17
CA ASN A 50 -41.01 32.13 -54.07
C ASN A 50 -40.35 33.18 -54.97
N GLY A 51 -40.80 33.26 -56.23
CA GLY A 51 -40.17 34.09 -57.25
C GLY A 51 -38.71 33.68 -57.52
N ASN A 52 -37.77 34.63 -57.43
CA ASN A 52 -36.32 34.39 -57.60
C ASN A 52 -35.62 33.88 -56.33
N LYS A 53 -36.34 33.71 -55.21
CA LYS A 53 -35.76 33.24 -53.95
C LYS A 53 -36.07 31.75 -53.74
N VAL A 54 -35.02 31.01 -53.39
CA VAL A 54 -35.09 29.61 -52.97
C VAL A 54 -35.25 29.60 -51.45
N ILE A 55 -36.32 28.99 -50.95
CA ILE A 55 -36.54 28.77 -49.53
C ILE A 55 -36.39 27.28 -49.27
N TYR A 56 -35.54 26.92 -48.32
CA TYR A 56 -35.36 25.56 -47.86
C TYR A 56 -36.23 25.33 -46.62
N ARG A 57 -37.06 24.28 -46.63
CA ARG A 57 -37.85 23.87 -45.47
C ARG A 57 -37.35 22.50 -45.01
N ILE A 58 -36.88 22.42 -43.77
CA ILE A 58 -36.60 21.14 -43.12
C ILE A 58 -37.91 20.38 -42.94
N THR A 59 -37.97 19.14 -43.43
CA THR A 59 -39.12 18.23 -43.25
C THR A 59 -39.05 17.52 -41.90
N ASP A 60 -40.07 16.75 -41.54
CA ASP A 60 -40.02 15.94 -40.31
C ASP A 60 -38.90 14.87 -40.38
N LEU A 61 -38.66 14.26 -41.54
CA LEU A 61 -37.50 13.38 -41.77
C LEU A 61 -36.17 14.11 -41.62
N GLY A 62 -36.11 15.38 -42.03
CA GLY A 62 -34.92 16.22 -41.81
C GLY A 62 -34.68 16.54 -40.34
N LYS A 63 -35.76 16.73 -39.55
CA LYS A 63 -35.66 16.87 -38.09
C LYS A 63 -35.23 15.56 -37.44
N GLU A 64 -35.81 14.42 -37.83
CA GLU A 64 -35.38 13.09 -37.35
C GLU A 64 -33.90 12.85 -37.63
N CYS A 65 -33.42 13.20 -38.83
CA CYS A 65 -32.00 13.11 -39.19
C CYS A 65 -31.12 14.02 -38.31
N LEU A 66 -31.55 15.25 -38.04
CA LEU A 66 -30.85 16.15 -37.12
C LEU A 66 -30.82 15.60 -35.68
N GLU A 67 -31.95 15.07 -35.20
CA GLU A 67 -32.09 14.46 -33.88
C GLU A 67 -31.23 13.21 -33.72
N GLU A 68 -31.19 12.34 -34.74
CA GLU A 68 -30.35 11.14 -34.76
C GLU A 68 -28.85 11.49 -34.78
N ASN A 69 -28.45 12.52 -35.55
CA ASN A 69 -27.07 13.02 -35.52
C ASN A 69 -26.71 13.61 -34.16
N LEU A 70 -27.61 14.39 -33.53
CA LEU A 70 -27.41 14.90 -32.17
C LEU A 70 -27.30 13.77 -31.16
N LYS A 71 -28.11 12.72 -31.30
CA LYS A 71 -28.07 11.53 -30.46
C LYS A 71 -26.74 10.80 -30.63
N ASN A 72 -26.30 10.56 -31.86
CA ASN A 72 -24.99 9.97 -32.16
C ASN A 72 -23.82 10.81 -31.62
N ILE A 73 -23.89 12.14 -31.68
CA ILE A 73 -22.86 13.01 -31.09
C ILE A 73 -22.87 12.88 -29.56
N LYS A 74 -24.05 12.85 -28.92
CA LYS A 74 -24.19 12.67 -27.47
C LYS A 74 -23.86 11.26 -26.98
N GLU A 75 -23.92 10.26 -27.85
CA GLU A 75 -23.64 8.85 -27.53
C GLU A 75 -22.16 8.48 -27.71
N ASN A 76 -21.38 9.28 -28.44
CA ASN A 76 -19.97 9.02 -28.72
C ASN A 76 -19.03 9.75 -27.75
N GLN A 77 -19.09 9.42 -26.47
CA GLN A 77 -18.04 9.82 -25.51
C GLN A 77 -16.69 9.21 -25.93
N LEU A 78 -15.63 10.01 -25.84
CA LEU A 78 -14.26 9.58 -26.18
C LEU A 78 -13.63 8.80 -25.02
N GLU A 79 -12.74 7.85 -25.35
CA GLU A 79 -11.88 7.25 -24.33
C GLU A 79 -10.70 8.18 -24.00
N ILE A 80 -10.42 8.34 -22.71
CA ILE A 80 -9.33 9.21 -22.22
C ILE A 80 -7.98 8.50 -22.37
N ASP A 81 -7.92 7.23 -21.99
CA ASP A 81 -6.69 6.46 -21.88
C ASP A 81 -6.77 5.19 -22.72
N ILE A 82 -6.06 5.19 -23.86
CA ILE A 82 -5.96 4.03 -24.77
C ILE A 82 -4.69 3.20 -24.47
N ASP A 83 -3.77 3.78 -23.68
CA ASP A 83 -2.48 3.18 -23.33
C ASP A 83 -2.60 2.18 -22.17
N LYS A 84 -1.57 1.34 -21.99
CA LYS A 84 -1.50 0.32 -20.93
C LYS A 84 -1.66 0.93 -19.53
N VAL A 85 -2.25 0.14 -18.63
CA VAL A 85 -2.40 0.45 -17.20
C VAL A 85 -1.03 0.62 -16.55
N ASN A 86 -0.82 1.75 -15.88
CA ASN A 86 0.35 1.98 -15.04
C ASN A 86 0.09 1.48 -13.61
N VAL A 87 1.13 1.01 -12.94
CA VAL A 87 1.09 0.76 -11.49
C VAL A 87 0.87 2.10 -10.80
N VAL A 88 -0.21 2.21 -10.01
CA VAL A 88 -0.53 3.43 -9.26
C VAL A 88 0.30 3.45 -7.99
N THR A 89 1.11 4.49 -7.82
CA THR A 89 1.99 4.67 -6.65
C THR A 89 1.76 5.99 -5.93
N GLU A 90 0.85 6.84 -6.41
CA GLU A 90 0.56 8.17 -5.86
C GLU A 90 -0.88 8.26 -5.33
N ALA A 91 -1.10 9.10 -4.32
CA ALA A 91 -2.44 9.42 -3.83
C ALA A 91 -2.57 10.89 -3.42
N VAL A 92 -3.80 11.39 -3.43
CA VAL A 92 -4.19 12.71 -2.92
C VAL A 92 -5.31 12.53 -1.90
N ILE A 93 -5.14 13.07 -0.70
CA ILE A 93 -6.16 13.11 0.35
C ILE A 93 -6.62 14.56 0.55
N LEU A 94 -7.91 14.81 0.38
CA LEU A 94 -8.51 16.13 0.54
C LEU A 94 -8.95 16.35 2.01
N ALA A 95 -8.08 16.92 2.84
CA ALA A 95 -8.29 17.09 4.28
C ALA A 95 -8.43 18.57 4.72
N ALA A 96 -8.75 19.47 3.79
CA ALA A 96 -8.74 20.91 4.05
C ALA A 96 -10.01 21.47 4.71
N GLY A 97 -11.12 20.73 4.65
CA GLY A 97 -12.45 21.19 5.04
C GLY A 97 -12.61 21.46 6.55
N LYS A 98 -13.47 22.43 6.89
CA LYS A 98 -13.96 22.65 8.27
C LYS A 98 -15.35 22.05 8.43
N ARG A 99 -15.57 21.33 9.53
CA ARG A 99 -16.91 20.90 9.98
C ARG A 99 -17.31 21.71 11.22
N LYS A 100 -18.62 21.93 11.40
CA LYS A 100 -19.13 22.83 12.46
C LYS A 100 -18.93 22.24 13.85
N ASP A 101 -19.06 20.93 13.96
CA ASP A 101 -19.10 20.22 15.24
C ASP A 101 -17.69 19.87 15.76
N PHE A 102 -16.63 20.17 15.00
CA PHE A 102 -15.27 19.79 15.34
C PHE A 102 -14.31 20.99 15.38
N ASP A 103 -13.57 21.11 16.48
CA ASP A 103 -12.50 22.11 16.65
C ASP A 103 -11.17 21.70 15.97
N ILE A 104 -11.12 20.47 15.47
CA ILE A 104 -9.97 19.87 14.79
C ILE A 104 -10.37 19.37 13.39
N PRO A 105 -9.40 19.14 12.48
CA PRO A 105 -9.69 18.52 11.19
C PRO A 105 -10.30 17.14 11.42
N VAL A 106 -11.36 16.79 10.67
CA VAL A 106 -11.99 15.46 10.79
C VAL A 106 -10.97 14.35 10.58
N ALA A 107 -10.10 14.51 9.59
CA ALA A 107 -9.01 13.59 9.30
C ALA A 107 -8.10 13.30 10.53
N ALA A 108 -8.03 14.22 11.49
CA ALA A 108 -7.24 14.07 12.71
C ALA A 108 -8.03 13.51 13.92
N LEU A 109 -9.31 13.15 13.75
CA LEU A 109 -10.09 12.48 14.79
C LEU A 109 -9.55 11.07 15.06
N SER A 110 -9.61 10.66 16.32
CA SER A 110 -9.07 9.38 16.79
C SER A 110 -9.99 8.20 16.48
N LEU A 111 -9.39 7.04 16.23
CA LEU A 111 -10.03 5.75 16.09
C LEU A 111 -9.26 4.77 16.96
N GLU A 112 -9.72 4.53 18.19
CA GLU A 112 -9.03 3.69 19.17
C GLU A 112 -7.54 4.04 19.35
N ASP A 113 -6.63 3.34 18.67
CA ASP A 113 -5.18 3.45 18.70
C ASP A 113 -4.58 4.25 17.52
N THR A 114 -5.40 4.77 16.61
CA THR A 114 -4.96 5.54 15.44
C THR A 114 -5.81 6.79 15.21
N THR A 115 -5.61 7.49 14.08
CA THR A 115 -6.48 8.55 13.57
C THR A 115 -7.00 8.18 12.20
N ILE A 116 -8.07 8.85 11.73
CA ILE A 116 -8.65 8.61 10.40
C ILE A 116 -7.58 8.75 9.30
N ILE A 117 -6.80 9.82 9.32
CA ILE A 117 -5.77 10.08 8.32
C ILE A 117 -4.65 9.05 8.36
N GLN A 118 -4.17 8.68 9.56
CA GLN A 118 -3.10 7.68 9.71
C GLN A 118 -3.56 6.30 9.23
N ARG A 119 -4.81 5.91 9.54
CA ARG A 119 -5.40 4.68 9.00
C ARG A 119 -5.47 4.71 7.47
N ASN A 120 -5.98 5.80 6.89
CA ASN A 120 -6.13 5.90 5.44
C ASN A 120 -4.75 5.88 4.74
N ILE A 121 -3.75 6.55 5.31
CA ILE A 121 -2.35 6.49 4.86
C ILE A 121 -1.81 5.05 4.95
N LYS A 122 -2.04 4.36 6.06
CA LYS A 122 -1.61 2.96 6.22
C LYS A 122 -2.22 2.05 5.15
N ILE A 123 -3.53 2.15 4.90
CA ILE A 123 -4.20 1.37 3.86
C ILE A 123 -3.58 1.65 2.48
N LEU A 124 -3.30 2.92 2.16
CA LEU A 124 -2.64 3.29 0.91
C LEU A 124 -1.25 2.65 0.80
N ARG A 125 -0.43 2.71 1.87
CA ARG A 125 0.92 2.10 1.92
C ARG A 125 0.89 0.59 1.76
N ASP A 126 -0.02 -0.08 2.48
CA ASP A 126 -0.21 -1.53 2.41
C ASP A 126 -0.59 -1.98 0.99
N ASN A 127 -1.17 -1.09 0.18
CA ASN A 127 -1.53 -1.30 -1.22
C ASN A 127 -0.51 -0.72 -2.23
N GLY A 128 0.71 -0.41 -1.79
CA GLY A 128 1.82 -0.02 -2.67
C GLY A 128 1.87 1.44 -3.08
N ILE A 129 1.06 2.31 -2.46
CA ILE A 129 1.16 3.77 -2.65
C ILE A 129 2.32 4.31 -1.82
N ARG A 130 3.23 5.05 -2.45
CA ARG A 130 4.50 5.50 -1.86
C ARG A 130 4.69 7.02 -1.85
N LYS A 131 3.73 7.77 -2.38
CA LYS A 131 3.72 9.24 -2.40
C LYS A 131 2.31 9.72 -2.16
N ILE A 132 2.07 10.33 -1.00
CA ILE A 132 0.74 10.71 -0.55
C ILE A 132 0.70 12.23 -0.36
N VAL A 133 -0.11 12.92 -1.14
CA VAL A 133 -0.30 14.37 -1.03
C VAL A 133 -1.52 14.64 -0.16
N VAL A 134 -1.35 15.29 0.99
CA VAL A 134 -2.45 15.66 1.88
C VAL A 134 -2.70 17.15 1.76
N ILE A 135 -3.88 17.53 1.27
CA ILE A 135 -4.27 18.94 1.19
C ILE A 135 -4.86 19.37 2.53
N ALA A 136 -4.15 20.21 3.28
CA ALA A 136 -4.51 20.69 4.60
C ALA A 136 -5.07 22.12 4.54
N GLY A 137 -5.98 22.47 5.45
CA GLY A 137 -6.64 23.77 5.45
C GLY A 137 -7.04 24.17 6.85
N TYR A 138 -8.28 23.85 7.25
CA TYR A 138 -8.73 24.06 8.62
C TYR A 138 -7.76 23.43 9.62
N ASN A 139 -7.29 24.23 10.59
CA ASN A 139 -6.37 23.81 11.65
C ASN A 139 -5.20 22.93 11.15
N LYS A 140 -4.62 23.30 10.00
CA LYS A 140 -3.56 22.53 9.31
C LYS A 140 -2.40 22.13 10.22
N GLU A 141 -2.01 22.98 11.18
CA GLU A 141 -0.93 22.71 12.14
C GLU A 141 -1.10 21.37 12.87
N MET A 142 -2.34 20.94 13.13
CA MET A 142 -2.60 19.62 13.73
C MET A 142 -2.23 18.48 12.78
N LEU A 143 -2.55 18.58 11.49
CA LEU A 143 -2.13 17.60 10.49
C LEU A 143 -0.61 17.61 10.29
N TYR A 144 0.02 18.79 10.29
CA TYR A 144 1.48 18.89 10.28
C TYR A 144 2.11 18.17 11.47
N ASN A 145 1.61 18.40 12.69
CA ASN A 145 2.13 17.74 13.88
C ASN A 145 1.89 16.23 13.87
N LEU A 146 0.74 15.78 13.37
CA LEU A 146 0.37 14.37 13.31
C LEU A 146 1.18 13.60 12.26
N LEU A 147 1.53 14.25 11.15
CA LEU A 147 2.17 13.64 9.99
C LEU A 147 3.64 14.07 9.83
N LYS A 148 4.23 14.77 10.80
CA LYS A 148 5.61 15.29 10.72
C LYS A 148 6.67 14.23 10.50
N GLU A 149 6.44 13.01 10.99
CA GLU A 149 7.37 11.89 10.85
C GLU A 149 7.11 11.07 9.57
N GLU A 150 6.02 11.36 8.85
CA GLU A 150 5.58 10.62 7.67
C GLU A 150 6.27 11.16 6.40
N LYS A 151 7.45 10.62 6.07
CA LYS A 151 8.34 11.16 5.02
C LYS A 151 7.79 11.07 3.59
N ASP A 152 6.93 10.09 3.32
CA ASP A 152 6.23 9.87 2.05
C ASP A 152 4.95 10.72 1.91
N VAL A 153 4.62 11.51 2.94
CA VAL A 153 3.48 12.42 2.96
C VAL A 153 3.92 13.86 2.65
N ILE A 154 3.32 14.45 1.63
CA ILE A 154 3.53 15.85 1.25
C ILE A 154 2.30 16.64 1.65
N LEU A 155 2.44 17.52 2.63
CA LEU A 155 1.38 18.44 3.05
C LEU A 155 1.35 19.68 2.14
N VAL A 156 0.15 20.05 1.71
CA VAL A 156 -0.08 21.21 0.84
C VAL A 156 -1.18 22.08 1.43
N ASP A 157 -0.91 23.37 1.56
CA ASP A 157 -1.84 24.29 2.20
C ASP A 157 -2.90 24.82 1.24
N ASN A 158 -4.17 24.64 1.60
CA ASN A 158 -5.28 25.45 1.09
C ASN A 158 -5.67 26.49 2.14
N ASP A 159 -4.97 27.63 2.18
CA ASP A 159 -5.29 28.74 3.10
C ASP A 159 -6.68 29.37 2.82
N ARG A 160 -7.27 29.09 1.66
CA ARG A 160 -8.58 29.58 1.25
C ARG A 160 -9.68 28.53 1.43
N TYR A 161 -9.46 27.48 2.22
CA TYR A 161 -10.42 26.38 2.42
C TYR A 161 -11.83 26.85 2.82
N SER A 162 -11.95 27.97 3.54
CA SER A 162 -13.25 28.52 3.98
C SER A 162 -14.08 29.17 2.86
N TRP A 163 -13.44 29.46 1.72
CA TRP A 163 -14.04 30.14 0.57
C TRP A 163 -13.93 29.33 -0.71
N THR A 164 -13.54 28.06 -0.63
CA THR A 164 -13.26 27.21 -1.80
C THR A 164 -13.87 25.82 -1.64
N GLY A 165 -14.27 25.21 -2.75
CA GLY A 165 -14.72 23.82 -2.82
C GLY A 165 -13.55 22.85 -2.97
N ASN A 166 -13.83 21.56 -2.90
CA ASN A 166 -12.78 20.53 -2.86
C ASN A 166 -12.04 20.37 -4.21
N MET A 167 -12.57 20.88 -5.34
CA MET A 167 -11.84 20.93 -6.62
C MET A 167 -10.64 21.88 -6.56
N GLN A 168 -10.78 23.01 -5.86
CA GLN A 168 -9.66 23.93 -5.66
C GLN A 168 -8.56 23.28 -4.82
N SER A 169 -8.93 22.53 -3.77
CA SER A 169 -7.99 21.76 -2.98
C SER A 169 -7.23 20.75 -3.85
N LEU A 170 -7.94 19.99 -4.69
CA LEU A 170 -7.34 19.05 -5.62
C LEU A 170 -6.40 19.74 -6.63
N ALA A 171 -6.77 20.92 -7.15
CA ALA A 171 -5.95 21.66 -8.10
C ALA A 171 -4.59 22.10 -7.54
N LEU A 172 -4.45 22.25 -6.21
CA LEU A 172 -3.17 22.57 -5.57
C LEU A 172 -2.15 21.42 -5.69
N ALA A 173 -2.59 20.19 -5.96
CA ALA A 173 -1.71 19.05 -6.21
C ALA A 173 -1.09 19.03 -7.62
N LYS A 174 -1.50 19.93 -8.54
CA LYS A 174 -1.14 19.94 -9.97
C LYS A 174 0.35 19.81 -10.25
N ASN A 175 1.20 20.44 -9.45
CA ASN A 175 2.66 20.47 -9.67
C ASN A 175 3.40 19.41 -8.84
N ILE A 176 2.68 18.58 -8.10
CA ILE A 176 3.24 17.58 -7.18
C ILE A 176 2.93 16.17 -7.71
N ILE A 177 1.72 15.95 -8.22
CA ILE A 177 1.29 14.68 -8.81
C ILE A 177 1.74 14.61 -10.28
N GLU A 178 2.40 13.52 -10.63
CA GLU A 178 2.96 13.31 -11.98
C GLU A 178 2.35 12.09 -12.68
N ASN A 179 1.79 11.16 -11.91
CA ASN A 179 1.31 9.87 -12.39
C ASN A 179 -0.20 9.70 -12.11
N ASP A 180 -0.74 8.55 -12.52
CA ASP A 180 -2.08 8.13 -12.10
C ASP A 180 -2.10 7.99 -10.57
N PHE A 181 -3.20 8.39 -9.94
CA PHE A 181 -3.27 8.48 -8.48
C PHE A 181 -4.63 8.08 -7.92
N VAL A 182 -4.65 7.73 -6.63
CA VAL A 182 -5.88 7.54 -5.86
C VAL A 182 -6.29 8.86 -5.20
N LEU A 183 -7.52 9.29 -5.39
CA LEU A 183 -8.14 10.44 -4.72
C LEU A 183 -9.06 9.95 -3.59
N ILE A 184 -8.91 10.53 -2.40
CA ILE A 184 -9.70 10.21 -1.20
C ILE A 184 -10.12 11.50 -0.48
N GLU A 185 -11.35 11.55 0.02
CA GLU A 185 -11.80 12.61 0.93
C GLU A 185 -11.38 12.33 2.39
N GLY A 186 -10.89 13.35 3.09
CA GLY A 186 -10.21 13.21 4.39
C GLY A 186 -11.13 12.90 5.57
N ASP A 187 -12.44 12.93 5.38
CA ASP A 187 -13.50 12.68 6.37
C ASP A 187 -14.10 11.26 6.27
N LEU A 188 -13.50 10.40 5.45
CA LEU A 188 -13.99 9.04 5.20
C LEU A 188 -13.28 7.99 6.06
N ILE A 189 -14.07 7.02 6.51
CA ILE A 189 -13.60 5.72 6.99
C ILE A 189 -14.12 4.61 6.06
N PHE A 190 -13.28 3.65 5.69
CA PHE A 190 -13.63 2.59 4.75
C PHE A 190 -12.84 1.30 5.00
N GLU A 191 -13.30 0.21 4.38
CA GLU A 191 -12.61 -1.08 4.32
C GLU A 191 -11.35 -1.02 3.43
N GLU A 192 -10.26 -1.65 3.86
CA GLU A 192 -9.01 -1.83 3.09
C GLU A 192 -9.28 -2.42 1.69
N SER A 193 -10.32 -3.25 1.56
CA SER A 193 -10.72 -3.91 0.32
C SER A 193 -11.10 -2.94 -0.82
N VAL A 194 -11.47 -1.70 -0.51
CA VAL A 194 -11.80 -0.69 -1.53
C VAL A 194 -10.57 -0.31 -2.33
N ILE A 195 -9.45 -0.05 -1.64
CA ILE A 195 -8.21 0.41 -2.27
C ILE A 195 -7.59 -0.71 -3.10
N SER A 196 -7.57 -1.94 -2.58
CA SER A 196 -7.10 -3.11 -3.35
C SER A 196 -7.93 -3.36 -4.61
N LYS A 197 -9.26 -3.30 -4.52
CA LYS A 197 -10.16 -3.41 -5.69
C LYS A 197 -9.96 -2.26 -6.69
N LEU A 198 -9.73 -1.05 -6.21
CA LEU A 198 -9.51 0.11 -7.04
C LEU A 198 -8.18 0.01 -7.83
N ILE A 199 -7.11 -0.41 -7.17
CA ILE A 199 -5.77 -0.55 -7.78
C ILE A 199 -5.73 -1.73 -8.74
N SER A 200 -6.33 -2.88 -8.39
CA SER A 200 -6.39 -4.06 -9.27
C SER A 200 -7.32 -3.93 -10.48
N ASN A 201 -8.18 -2.92 -10.51
CA ASN A 201 -9.07 -2.66 -11.64
C ASN A 201 -8.28 -2.26 -12.91
N ASP A 202 -8.60 -2.88 -14.06
CA ASP A 202 -7.95 -2.67 -15.35
C ASP A 202 -8.23 -1.29 -15.97
N LYS A 203 -9.24 -0.56 -15.49
CA LYS A 203 -9.52 0.81 -15.94
C LYS A 203 -8.59 1.79 -15.25
N ARG A 204 -7.96 2.69 -16.02
CA ARG A 204 -7.08 3.75 -15.48
C ARG A 204 -7.83 4.85 -14.74
N ASN A 205 -9.11 5.06 -15.04
CA ASN A 205 -10.01 5.93 -14.29
C ASN A 205 -11.14 5.10 -13.69
N THR A 206 -11.48 5.32 -12.43
CA THR A 206 -12.58 4.60 -11.76
C THR A 206 -13.11 5.41 -10.60
N ILE A 207 -14.41 5.70 -10.61
CA ILE A 207 -15.12 6.25 -9.45
C ILE A 207 -15.72 5.08 -8.67
N ILE A 208 -15.50 5.03 -7.35
CA ILE A 208 -16.15 4.04 -6.49
C ILE A 208 -17.57 4.49 -6.18
N ILE A 209 -18.53 3.61 -6.43
CA ILE A 209 -19.91 3.76 -5.99
C ILE A 209 -20.35 2.55 -5.16
N THR A 210 -21.32 2.75 -4.28
CA THR A 210 -21.92 1.69 -3.45
C THR A 210 -23.43 1.85 -3.38
N ASN A 211 -24.12 0.98 -2.64
CA ASN A 211 -25.53 1.13 -2.34
C ASN A 211 -25.79 2.36 -1.45
N GLU A 212 -26.98 2.95 -1.57
CA GLU A 212 -27.30 4.20 -0.88
C GLU A 212 -27.22 4.04 0.66
N SER A 213 -26.56 4.99 1.31
CA SER A 213 -26.29 4.99 2.75
C SER A 213 -27.49 5.41 3.60
N GLY A 214 -28.39 6.24 3.06
CA GLY A 214 -29.48 6.87 3.82
C GLY A 214 -29.00 8.04 4.69
N SER A 215 -27.87 8.68 4.35
CA SER A 215 -27.28 9.79 5.10
C SER A 215 -28.04 11.11 4.96
N GLY A 216 -28.77 11.30 3.86
CA GLY A 216 -29.49 12.54 3.52
C GLY A 216 -28.64 13.59 2.77
N ASP A 217 -27.36 13.33 2.52
CA ASP A 217 -26.46 14.18 1.71
C ASP A 217 -25.76 13.39 0.60
N GLU A 218 -26.34 12.26 0.20
CA GLU A 218 -25.77 11.30 -0.74
C GLU A 218 -25.49 11.91 -2.13
N GLY A 219 -24.31 11.62 -2.68
CA GLY A 219 -24.01 11.88 -4.09
C GLY A 219 -24.57 10.77 -4.98
N PHE A 220 -25.86 10.82 -5.32
CA PHE A 220 -26.49 9.79 -6.17
C PHE A 220 -25.88 9.77 -7.57
N VAL A 221 -25.67 8.56 -8.10
CA VAL A 221 -25.07 8.32 -9.41
C VAL A 221 -26.03 7.54 -10.30
N GLN A 222 -26.10 7.94 -11.57
CA GLN A 222 -26.67 7.14 -12.64
C GLN A 222 -25.60 6.86 -13.69
N LEU A 223 -25.56 5.60 -14.13
CA LEU A 223 -24.63 5.10 -15.12
C LEU A 223 -25.30 4.92 -16.49
N LYS A 224 -24.50 5.07 -17.54
CA LYS A 224 -24.81 4.62 -18.89
C LYS A 224 -23.67 3.74 -19.37
N ASP A 225 -23.97 2.47 -19.66
CA ASP A 225 -22.99 1.48 -20.14
C ASP A 225 -21.75 1.32 -19.25
N GLY A 226 -21.91 1.48 -17.93
CA GLY A 226 -20.81 1.39 -16.94
C GLY A 226 -20.03 2.69 -16.72
N TYR A 227 -20.41 3.78 -17.38
CA TYR A 227 -19.76 5.09 -17.26
C TYR A 227 -20.68 6.10 -16.56
N LEU A 228 -20.07 7.07 -15.88
CA LEU A 228 -20.77 8.19 -15.24
C LEU A 228 -21.64 8.92 -16.27
N PHE A 229 -22.94 9.02 -15.97
CA PHE A 229 -23.91 9.74 -16.82
C PHE A 229 -24.57 10.90 -16.07
N LYS A 230 -24.86 10.71 -14.78
CA LYS A 230 -25.43 11.76 -13.94
C LYS A 230 -24.94 11.63 -12.50
N LEU A 231 -24.70 12.78 -11.86
CA LEU A 231 -24.36 12.92 -10.45
C LEU A 231 -25.08 14.16 -9.89
N ALA A 232 -25.74 14.01 -8.74
CA ALA A 232 -26.44 15.07 -8.03
C ALA A 232 -26.90 14.57 -6.66
N LYS A 233 -27.10 15.50 -5.72
CA LYS A 233 -27.64 15.20 -4.39
C LYS A 233 -29.16 15.14 -4.31
N ASP A 234 -29.85 15.77 -5.26
CA ASP A 234 -31.31 15.73 -5.31
C ASP A 234 -31.78 14.52 -6.12
N ILE A 235 -32.31 13.53 -5.39
CA ILE A 235 -32.84 12.28 -5.93
C ILE A 235 -33.90 12.49 -7.03
N HIS A 236 -34.65 13.59 -7.01
CA HIS A 236 -35.69 13.88 -8.01
C HIS A 236 -35.11 14.21 -9.40
N GLN A 237 -33.81 14.40 -9.50
CA GLN A 237 -33.15 14.60 -10.78
C GLN A 237 -32.93 13.28 -11.54
N PHE A 238 -33.12 12.12 -10.92
CA PHE A 238 -32.72 10.83 -11.48
C PHE A 238 -33.88 10.05 -12.09
N ASN A 239 -33.60 9.37 -13.22
CA ASN A 239 -34.51 8.36 -13.76
C ASN A 239 -34.28 6.98 -13.13
N ARG A 240 -33.04 6.73 -12.70
CA ARG A 240 -32.59 5.53 -12.02
C ARG A 240 -31.41 5.89 -11.14
N ILE A 241 -31.30 5.24 -10.00
CA ILE A 241 -30.15 5.34 -9.10
C ILE A 241 -29.38 4.03 -9.26
N ASP A 242 -28.12 4.13 -9.64
CA ASP A 242 -27.23 2.98 -9.76
C ASP A 242 -26.35 2.82 -8.51
N GLY A 243 -26.12 3.90 -7.77
CA GLY A 243 -25.46 3.90 -6.47
C GLY A 243 -25.19 5.29 -5.93
N GLU A 244 -24.41 5.36 -4.85
CA GLU A 244 -23.89 6.55 -4.20
C GLU A 244 -22.36 6.63 -4.40
N MET A 245 -21.86 7.80 -4.78
CA MET A 245 -20.43 8.10 -4.81
C MET A 245 -19.93 8.42 -3.41
N ILE A 246 -18.87 7.75 -2.96
CA ILE A 246 -18.38 7.83 -1.57
C ILE A 246 -17.14 8.71 -1.36
N GLY A 247 -16.63 9.36 -2.41
CA GLY A 247 -15.42 10.20 -2.31
C GLY A 247 -14.08 9.46 -2.47
N ILE A 248 -14.07 8.28 -3.10
CA ILE A 248 -12.86 7.52 -3.44
C ILE A 248 -12.82 7.28 -4.95
N SER A 249 -11.70 7.61 -5.61
CA SER A 249 -11.53 7.46 -7.05
C SER A 249 -10.10 7.15 -7.45
N LYS A 250 -9.92 6.46 -8.58
CA LYS A 250 -8.63 6.36 -9.30
C LYS A 250 -8.68 7.29 -10.48
N ILE A 251 -7.74 8.21 -10.57
CA ILE A 251 -7.70 9.28 -11.57
C ILE A 251 -6.38 9.19 -12.32
N SER A 252 -6.48 9.05 -13.63
CA SER A 252 -5.32 9.14 -14.51
C SER A 252 -4.79 10.57 -14.58
N ILE A 253 -3.50 10.71 -14.86
CA ILE A 253 -2.91 12.03 -15.09
C ILE A 253 -3.59 12.78 -16.26
N ASN A 254 -4.14 12.06 -17.24
CA ASN A 254 -4.84 12.64 -18.39
C ASN A 254 -6.23 13.18 -18.00
N LEU A 255 -7.02 12.39 -17.26
CA LEU A 255 -8.30 12.87 -16.73
C LEU A 255 -8.08 14.07 -15.81
N PHE A 256 -7.06 14.04 -14.95
CA PHE A 256 -6.75 15.17 -14.09
C PHE A 256 -6.40 16.44 -14.88
N LYS A 257 -5.63 16.33 -15.97
CA LYS A 257 -5.35 17.45 -16.88
C LYS A 257 -6.62 18.00 -17.54
N LEU A 258 -7.54 17.14 -17.98
CA LEU A 258 -8.83 17.56 -18.53
C LEU A 258 -9.68 18.30 -17.47
N MET A 259 -9.74 17.79 -16.25
CA MET A 259 -10.42 18.46 -15.14
C MET A 259 -9.80 19.84 -14.84
N LEU A 260 -8.47 19.94 -14.83
CA LEU A 260 -7.77 21.21 -14.63
C LEU A 260 -8.05 22.20 -15.76
N GLN A 261 -8.06 21.73 -17.02
CA GLN A 261 -8.34 22.56 -18.19
C GLN A 261 -9.77 23.13 -18.14
N GLU A 262 -10.76 22.30 -17.81
CA GLU A 262 -12.14 22.77 -17.63
C GLU A 262 -12.24 23.77 -16.47
N PHE A 263 -11.52 23.48 -15.37
CA PHE A 263 -11.45 24.34 -14.19
C PHE A 263 -10.74 25.69 -14.41
N GLU A 264 -9.87 25.86 -15.42
CA GLU A 264 -9.17 27.13 -15.70
C GLU A 264 -10.13 28.30 -15.95
N SER A 265 -11.33 28.02 -16.48
CA SER A 265 -12.37 29.02 -16.75
C SER A 265 -13.33 29.23 -15.58
N ASN A 266 -13.15 28.50 -14.47
CA ASN A 266 -14.08 28.51 -13.35
C ASN A 266 -14.06 29.85 -12.59
N VAL A 267 -15.26 30.36 -12.32
CA VAL A 267 -15.49 31.56 -11.51
C VAL A 267 -16.22 31.26 -10.19
N ASN A 268 -16.79 30.06 -10.04
CA ASN A 268 -17.46 29.63 -8.82
C ASN A 268 -16.44 28.97 -7.87
N PRO A 269 -15.99 29.65 -6.80
CA PRO A 269 -14.92 29.10 -5.97
C PRO A 269 -15.36 27.87 -5.17
N TYR A 270 -16.66 27.62 -5.01
CA TYR A 270 -17.23 26.51 -4.22
C TYR A 270 -17.42 25.21 -5.01
N LEU A 271 -16.89 25.13 -6.24
CA LEU A 271 -17.03 23.94 -7.07
C LEU A 271 -16.31 22.73 -6.46
N ASN A 272 -17.00 21.60 -6.43
CA ASN A 272 -16.43 20.33 -6.00
C ASN A 272 -15.99 19.47 -7.19
N TYR A 273 -15.00 18.59 -6.98
CA TYR A 273 -14.34 17.83 -8.04
C TYR A 273 -15.28 16.78 -8.65
N ASP A 274 -16.29 16.32 -7.92
CA ASP A 274 -17.28 15.36 -8.37
C ASP A 274 -18.16 15.94 -9.49
N TYR A 275 -18.55 17.22 -9.38
CA TYR A 275 -19.21 17.93 -10.48
C TYR A 275 -18.25 18.25 -11.64
N MET A 276 -16.96 18.46 -11.35
CA MET A 276 -15.95 18.61 -12.40
C MET A 276 -15.75 17.30 -13.19
N LEU A 277 -15.74 16.15 -12.50
CA LEU A 277 -15.75 14.83 -13.13
C LEU A 277 -17.01 14.66 -13.99
N LEU A 278 -18.17 15.10 -13.50
CA LEU A 278 -19.41 15.06 -14.28
C LEU A 278 -19.32 15.94 -15.53
N ASP A 279 -18.77 17.16 -15.44
CA ASP A 279 -18.60 18.05 -16.59
C ASP A 279 -17.68 17.44 -17.65
N VAL A 280 -16.51 16.91 -17.24
CA VAL A 280 -15.60 16.19 -18.16
C VAL A 280 -16.25 14.93 -18.73
N SER A 281 -17.09 14.24 -17.94
CA SER A 281 -17.77 13.01 -18.39
C SER A 281 -18.76 13.26 -19.53
N ARG A 282 -19.15 14.50 -19.82
CA ARG A 282 -20.04 14.79 -20.96
C ARG A 282 -19.41 14.46 -22.30
N ASP A 283 -18.10 14.67 -22.41
CA ASP A 283 -17.33 14.45 -23.63
C ASP A 283 -16.48 13.17 -23.55
N TYR A 284 -16.13 12.72 -22.35
CA TYR A 284 -15.23 11.59 -22.12
C TYR A 284 -15.84 10.50 -21.24
N LYS A 285 -15.45 9.26 -21.49
CA LYS A 285 -15.88 8.11 -20.69
C LYS A 285 -15.16 8.08 -19.34
N VAL A 286 -15.93 8.18 -18.26
CA VAL A 286 -15.42 8.04 -16.88
C VAL A 286 -16.05 6.78 -16.25
N PRO A 287 -15.32 5.67 -16.11
CA PRO A 287 -15.85 4.42 -15.58
C PRO A 287 -16.21 4.53 -14.09
N CYS A 288 -17.25 3.78 -13.67
CA CYS A 288 -17.58 3.59 -12.27
C CYS A 288 -17.48 2.11 -11.90
N LEU A 289 -16.99 1.82 -10.69
CA LEU A 289 -16.99 0.48 -10.11
C LEU A 289 -17.96 0.46 -8.92
N LYS A 290 -19.01 -0.36 -9.01
CA LYS A 290 -19.94 -0.59 -7.91
C LYS A 290 -19.45 -1.68 -6.98
N ILE A 291 -19.44 -1.42 -5.67
CA ILE A 291 -19.17 -2.40 -4.61
C ILE A 291 -20.42 -2.53 -3.73
N ASP A 292 -21.16 -3.64 -3.85
CA ASP A 292 -22.49 -3.76 -3.23
C ASP A 292 -22.49 -3.88 -1.70
N ASP A 293 -21.53 -4.60 -1.11
CA ASP A 293 -21.39 -4.76 0.34
C ASP A 293 -20.15 -4.01 0.81
N LEU A 294 -20.17 -2.69 0.74
CA LEU A 294 -19.11 -1.86 1.29
C LEU A 294 -19.53 -1.23 2.62
N THR A 295 -18.75 -1.49 3.66
CA THR A 295 -18.84 -0.79 4.94
C THR A 295 -17.93 0.44 4.88
N TRP A 296 -18.53 1.61 5.03
CA TRP A 296 -17.84 2.89 5.04
C TRP A 296 -18.64 3.88 5.88
N GLY A 297 -18.07 5.05 6.15
CA GLY A 297 -18.78 6.16 6.79
C GLY A 297 -18.11 7.50 6.50
N GLU A 298 -18.94 8.53 6.42
CA GLU A 298 -18.54 9.94 6.34
C GLU A 298 -18.80 10.63 7.68
N ILE A 299 -17.94 11.59 8.04
CA ILE A 299 -18.02 12.31 9.31
C ILE A 299 -18.13 13.82 9.05
N ASP A 300 -19.36 14.32 9.09
CA ASP A 300 -19.66 15.76 9.07
C ASP A 300 -20.06 16.32 10.43
N THR A 301 -20.58 15.44 11.29
CA THR A 301 -21.21 15.75 12.58
C THR A 301 -20.70 14.85 13.69
N GLU A 302 -20.83 15.30 14.94
CA GLU A 302 -20.45 14.51 16.12
C GLU A 302 -21.26 13.19 16.22
N ASP A 303 -22.54 13.21 15.82
CA ASP A 303 -23.40 12.02 15.76
C ASP A 303 -22.89 10.98 14.75
N GLN A 304 -22.44 11.41 13.56
CA GLN A 304 -21.81 10.51 12.58
C GLN A 304 -20.50 9.94 13.10
N TYR A 305 -19.65 10.76 13.75
CA TYR A 305 -18.43 10.28 14.38
C TYR A 305 -18.70 9.23 15.46
N GLY A 306 -19.69 9.47 16.32
CA GLY A 306 -20.15 8.50 17.31
C GLY A 306 -20.63 7.18 16.67
N LYS A 307 -21.34 7.23 15.53
CA LYS A 307 -21.71 6.03 14.77
C LYS A 307 -20.49 5.33 14.17
N VAL A 308 -19.51 6.09 13.68
CA VAL A 308 -18.27 5.53 13.13
C VAL A 308 -17.53 4.75 14.20
N VAL A 309 -17.24 5.37 15.34
CA VAL A 309 -16.47 4.75 16.43
C VAL A 309 -17.19 3.55 17.02
N ASN A 310 -18.49 3.64 17.28
CA ASN A 310 -19.21 2.59 18.01
C ASN A 310 -19.73 1.45 17.14
N ASN A 311 -19.97 1.68 15.84
CA ASN A 311 -20.65 0.71 14.98
C ASN A 311 -19.88 0.38 13.69
N ILE A 312 -19.51 1.39 12.91
CA ILE A 312 -18.95 1.20 11.56
C ILE A 312 -17.52 0.68 11.63
N TYR A 313 -16.65 1.33 12.41
CA TYR A 313 -15.25 0.93 12.54
C TYR A 313 -15.10 -0.49 13.11
N PRO A 314 -15.80 -0.89 14.19
CA PRO A 314 -15.80 -2.29 14.65
C PRO A 314 -16.34 -3.30 13.61
N LYS A 315 -17.27 -2.88 12.74
CA LYS A 315 -17.75 -3.72 11.64
C LYS A 315 -16.67 -3.88 10.55
N ILE A 316 -15.98 -2.80 10.17
CA ILE A 316 -14.85 -2.81 9.23
C ILE A 316 -13.76 -3.76 9.74
N MET A 317 -13.32 -3.58 10.99
CA MET A 317 -12.25 -4.41 11.59
C MET A 317 -12.62 -5.90 11.63
N ARG A 318 -13.88 -6.25 11.94
CA ARG A 318 -14.36 -7.64 11.89
C ARG A 318 -14.32 -8.21 10.48
N LYS A 319 -14.71 -7.42 9.48
CA LYS A 319 -14.73 -7.87 8.09
C LYS A 319 -13.32 -8.05 7.53
N GLU A 320 -12.41 -7.12 7.79
CA GLU A 320 -11.00 -7.22 7.42
C GLU A 320 -10.33 -8.45 8.06
N LYS A 321 -10.60 -8.69 9.34
CA LYS A 321 -10.12 -9.89 10.04
C LYS A 321 -10.65 -11.18 9.41
N ASN A 322 -11.95 -11.24 9.09
CA ASN A 322 -12.55 -12.41 8.46
C ASN A 322 -11.98 -12.67 7.06
N SER A 323 -11.80 -11.62 6.25
CA SER A 323 -11.18 -11.72 4.92
C SER A 323 -9.76 -12.27 5.01
N LYS A 324 -8.95 -11.83 5.99
CA LYS A 324 -7.61 -12.38 6.22
C LYS A 324 -7.66 -13.87 6.61
N TYR A 325 -8.61 -14.26 7.46
CA TYR A 325 -8.80 -15.67 7.81
C TYR A 325 -9.25 -16.50 6.62
N ASP A 326 -10.14 -15.97 5.77
CA ASP A 326 -10.57 -16.63 4.56
C ASP A 326 -9.44 -16.82 3.57
N TYR A 327 -8.59 -15.82 3.37
CA TYR A 327 -7.38 -15.93 2.56
C TYR A 327 -6.44 -17.02 3.07
N VAL A 328 -6.22 -17.10 4.40
CA VAL A 328 -5.41 -18.16 5.02
C VAL A 328 -6.06 -19.54 4.82
N ARG A 329 -7.39 -19.64 4.88
CA ARG A 329 -8.09 -20.91 4.58
C ARG A 329 -7.88 -21.34 3.14
N ASP A 330 -7.94 -20.39 2.21
CA ASP A 330 -7.82 -20.68 0.78
C ASP A 330 -6.38 -21.15 0.46
N ILE A 331 -5.37 -20.49 1.03
CA ILE A 331 -3.97 -20.95 0.96
C ILE A 331 -3.83 -22.37 1.50
N ALA A 332 -4.32 -22.64 2.72
CA ALA A 332 -4.17 -23.96 3.33
C ALA A 332 -4.92 -25.05 2.54
N SER A 333 -6.12 -24.76 2.06
CA SER A 333 -6.92 -25.66 1.23
C SER A 333 -6.20 -26.02 -0.07
N GLU A 334 -5.63 -25.03 -0.76
CA GLU A 334 -4.86 -25.23 -1.99
C GLU A 334 -3.60 -26.05 -1.76
N VAL A 335 -2.80 -25.67 -0.75
CA VAL A 335 -1.52 -26.31 -0.45
C VAL A 335 -1.69 -27.76 -0.02
N PHE A 336 -2.62 -28.04 0.89
CA PHE A 336 -2.87 -29.41 1.37
C PHE A 336 -3.79 -30.22 0.46
N GLN A 337 -4.34 -29.62 -0.60
CA GLN A 337 -5.30 -30.23 -1.52
C GLN A 337 -6.50 -30.86 -0.78
N VAL A 338 -7.04 -30.13 0.20
CA VAL A 338 -8.20 -30.53 0.99
C VAL A 338 -9.33 -29.53 0.81
N ASP A 339 -10.58 -29.99 0.93
CA ASP A 339 -11.74 -29.12 0.88
C ASP A 339 -11.71 -28.07 2.01
N ARG A 340 -12.22 -26.88 1.72
CA ARG A 340 -12.18 -25.71 2.63
C ARG A 340 -12.87 -25.96 3.98
N ASP A 341 -13.84 -26.86 4.04
CA ASP A 341 -14.55 -27.27 5.26
C ASP A 341 -13.69 -28.08 6.23
N LYS A 342 -12.57 -28.65 5.74
CA LYS A 342 -11.54 -29.29 6.58
C LYS A 342 -10.56 -28.29 7.19
N ILE A 343 -10.60 -27.01 6.80
CA ILE A 343 -9.77 -25.96 7.38
C ILE A 343 -10.53 -25.28 8.52
N LYS A 344 -10.13 -25.57 9.75
CA LYS A 344 -10.81 -25.11 10.97
C LYS A 344 -9.89 -24.25 11.83
N GLU A 345 -10.50 -23.53 12.78
CA GLU A 345 -9.79 -22.85 13.87
C GLU A 345 -8.64 -21.91 13.45
N VAL A 346 -8.88 -21.10 12.41
CA VAL A 346 -7.92 -20.07 12.00
C VAL A 346 -7.87 -18.97 13.06
N SER A 347 -6.68 -18.73 13.62
CA SER A 347 -6.43 -17.66 14.59
C SER A 347 -5.05 -17.04 14.39
N VAL A 348 -4.82 -15.85 14.96
CA VAL A 348 -3.51 -15.18 14.86
C VAL A 348 -2.51 -15.87 15.80
N ALA A 349 -1.27 -16.04 15.34
CA ALA A 349 -0.12 -16.51 16.11
C ALA A 349 0.91 -15.37 16.25
N GLY A 350 1.80 -15.46 17.25
CA GLY A 350 2.80 -14.41 17.53
C GLY A 350 3.88 -14.25 16.44
N GLY A 351 4.66 -13.17 16.54
CA GLY A 351 5.75 -12.80 15.62
C GLY A 351 5.78 -11.29 15.37
N LEU A 352 6.98 -10.68 15.30
CA LEU A 352 7.14 -9.22 15.18
C LEU A 352 7.03 -8.72 13.73
N THR A 353 7.59 -9.46 12.77
CA THR A 353 7.76 -9.01 11.38
C THR A 353 6.78 -9.64 10.38
N ASN A 354 6.03 -10.66 10.79
CA ASN A 354 5.21 -11.48 9.89
C ASN A 354 3.79 -11.72 10.40
N ASN A 355 2.84 -11.83 9.47
CA ASN A 355 1.46 -12.21 9.79
C ASN A 355 1.36 -13.73 9.91
N ASN A 356 1.52 -14.23 11.14
CA ASN A 356 1.45 -15.65 11.44
C ASN A 356 0.02 -16.06 11.85
N TYR A 357 -0.46 -17.17 11.31
CA TYR A 357 -1.78 -17.72 11.61
C TYR A 357 -1.69 -19.19 12.00
N LYS A 358 -2.29 -19.56 13.13
CA LYS A 358 -2.50 -20.96 13.48
C LYS A 358 -3.74 -21.47 12.76
N VAL A 359 -3.63 -22.63 12.11
CA VAL A 359 -4.71 -23.28 11.37
C VAL A 359 -4.79 -24.76 11.71
N ASN A 360 -6.00 -25.31 11.85
CA ASN A 360 -6.24 -26.76 11.92
C ASN A 360 -6.59 -27.29 10.52
N VAL A 361 -5.85 -28.28 10.05
CA VAL A 361 -6.06 -28.94 8.76
C VAL A 361 -6.29 -30.43 9.04
N ASP A 362 -7.55 -30.86 8.91
CA ASP A 362 -7.98 -32.25 9.11
C ASP A 362 -7.52 -32.89 10.46
N GLY A 363 -7.45 -32.08 11.51
CA GLY A 363 -7.07 -32.51 12.87
C GLY A 363 -5.67 -32.08 13.31
N ASP A 364 -4.75 -31.83 12.37
CA ASP A 364 -3.39 -31.38 12.69
C ASP A 364 -3.26 -29.85 12.64
N TYR A 365 -2.45 -29.26 13.53
CA TYR A 365 -2.21 -27.82 13.53
C TYR A 365 -0.94 -27.41 12.78
N TYR A 366 -1.05 -26.28 12.07
CA TYR A 366 0.03 -25.66 11.29
C TYR A 366 0.10 -24.16 11.58
N ILE A 367 1.27 -23.57 11.31
CA ILE A 367 1.46 -22.12 11.24
C ILE A 367 1.57 -21.72 9.76
N VAL A 368 0.68 -20.86 9.31
CA VAL A 368 0.74 -20.19 8.00
C VAL A 368 1.33 -18.81 8.22
N ARG A 369 2.51 -18.58 7.65
CA ARG A 369 3.18 -17.28 7.61
C ARG A 369 2.88 -16.62 6.27
N VAL A 370 2.21 -15.47 6.32
CA VAL A 370 2.02 -14.58 5.18
C VAL A 370 3.05 -13.44 5.30
N PRO A 371 3.95 -13.27 4.32
CA PRO A 371 5.01 -12.27 4.43
C PRO A 371 4.43 -10.85 4.45
N GLY A 372 5.09 -9.96 5.19
CA GLY A 372 4.80 -8.54 5.19
C GLY A 372 5.32 -7.84 3.93
N VAL A 373 4.81 -6.63 3.66
CA VAL A 373 5.29 -5.78 2.57
C VAL A 373 6.63 -5.14 2.97
N GLY A 374 7.64 -5.14 2.09
CA GLY A 374 8.85 -4.31 2.25
C GLY A 374 10.16 -5.01 2.64
N THR A 375 10.18 -6.32 2.91
CA THR A 375 11.45 -7.03 3.25
C THR A 375 12.21 -7.61 2.04
N GLU A 376 11.66 -7.46 0.83
CA GLU A 376 12.16 -8.07 -0.41
C GLU A 376 13.56 -7.59 -0.82
N LYS A 377 13.96 -6.40 -0.38
CA LYS A 377 15.29 -5.83 -0.67
C LYS A 377 16.38 -6.31 0.30
N MET A 378 16.00 -6.89 1.45
CA MET A 378 16.93 -7.30 2.52
C MET A 378 17.04 -8.82 2.64
N ILE A 379 16.00 -9.57 2.27
CA ILE A 379 15.91 -11.01 2.52
C ILE A 379 15.70 -11.77 1.21
N SER A 380 16.50 -12.82 1.01
CA SER A 380 16.33 -13.75 -0.11
C SER A 380 15.40 -14.89 0.27
N ARG A 381 14.13 -14.83 -0.21
CA ARG A 381 13.12 -15.89 -0.02
C ARG A 381 13.60 -17.25 -0.56
N LYS A 382 14.42 -17.25 -1.61
CA LYS A 382 15.04 -18.45 -2.17
C LYS A 382 15.94 -19.15 -1.16
N TYR A 383 16.83 -18.41 -0.51
CA TYR A 383 17.77 -18.99 0.45
C TYR A 383 17.07 -19.36 1.76
N GLU A 384 16.10 -18.56 2.21
CA GLU A 384 15.24 -18.95 3.34
C GLU A 384 14.60 -20.32 3.07
N MET A 385 13.95 -20.51 1.91
CA MET A 385 13.31 -21.78 1.56
C MET A 385 14.27 -22.97 1.62
N ILE A 386 15.44 -22.86 0.98
CA ILE A 386 16.44 -23.94 0.91
C ILE A 386 16.97 -24.25 2.31
N ASN A 387 17.42 -23.22 3.04
CA ASN A 387 18.08 -23.38 4.32
C ASN A 387 17.11 -23.88 5.39
N SER A 388 15.88 -23.34 5.43
CA SER A 388 14.83 -23.80 6.35
C SER A 388 14.54 -25.29 6.17
N LYS A 389 14.52 -25.76 4.92
CA LYS A 389 14.27 -27.18 4.59
C LYS A 389 15.43 -28.06 5.02
N LEU A 390 16.67 -27.67 4.75
CA LEU A 390 17.85 -28.42 5.19
C LEU A 390 17.91 -28.53 6.73
N ALA A 391 17.59 -27.46 7.44
CA ALA A 391 17.50 -27.47 8.90
C ALA A 391 16.36 -28.36 9.43
N SER A 392 15.24 -28.42 8.71
CA SER A 392 14.11 -29.31 9.03
C SER A 392 14.51 -30.78 8.85
N GLU A 393 15.21 -31.12 7.76
CA GLU A 393 15.71 -32.48 7.49
C GLU A 393 16.73 -32.98 8.53
N GLN A 394 17.50 -32.07 9.15
CA GLN A 394 18.39 -32.37 10.28
C GLN A 394 17.68 -32.39 11.65
N GLY A 395 16.39 -32.06 11.70
CA GLY A 395 15.62 -32.02 12.93
C GLY A 395 15.94 -30.82 13.84
N ILE A 396 16.60 -29.79 13.32
CA ILE A 396 16.88 -28.53 14.02
C ILE A 396 15.66 -27.60 13.95
N ASN A 397 15.02 -27.54 12.79
CA ASN A 397 13.80 -26.78 12.54
C ASN A 397 12.55 -27.68 12.64
N VAL A 398 11.37 -27.07 12.69
CA VAL A 398 10.08 -27.78 12.55
C VAL A 398 9.88 -28.29 11.12
N ASP A 399 9.00 -29.28 10.95
CA ASP A 399 8.59 -29.77 9.63
C ASP A 399 7.98 -28.64 8.81
N ILE A 400 8.49 -28.43 7.59
CA ILE A 400 7.95 -27.45 6.65
C ILE A 400 7.06 -28.18 5.66
N ALA A 401 5.75 -27.95 5.78
CA ALA A 401 4.77 -28.54 4.88
C ALA A 401 4.78 -27.86 3.50
N TYR A 402 5.06 -26.56 3.46
CA TYR A 402 5.07 -25.79 2.23
C TYR A 402 5.92 -24.52 2.34
N PHE A 403 6.55 -24.14 1.23
CA PHE A 403 7.22 -22.86 1.07
C PHE A 403 7.14 -22.45 -0.39
N ASN A 404 6.70 -21.22 -0.67
CA ASN A 404 6.71 -20.64 -2.01
C ASN A 404 7.74 -19.51 -2.14
N GLU A 405 8.71 -19.66 -3.03
CA GLU A 405 9.80 -18.70 -3.25
C GLU A 405 9.30 -17.32 -3.73
N GLU A 406 8.30 -17.29 -4.61
CA GLU A 406 7.81 -16.05 -5.21
C GLU A 406 6.94 -15.25 -4.23
N SER A 407 5.89 -15.89 -3.70
CA SER A 407 4.94 -15.27 -2.77
C SER A 407 5.47 -15.13 -1.34
N GLY A 408 6.50 -15.90 -0.96
CA GLY A 408 7.05 -15.95 0.41
C GLY A 408 6.14 -16.63 1.44
N ILE A 409 5.03 -17.24 1.02
CA ILE A 409 4.14 -17.97 1.91
C ILE A 409 4.85 -19.23 2.42
N LYS A 410 4.83 -19.44 3.74
CA LYS A 410 5.41 -20.60 4.41
C LYS A 410 4.37 -21.27 5.31
N ILE A 411 4.27 -22.59 5.24
CA ILE A 411 3.45 -23.40 6.16
C ILE A 411 4.36 -24.39 6.89
N SER A 412 4.41 -24.29 8.21
CA SER A 412 5.14 -25.19 9.08
C SER A 412 4.23 -25.90 10.07
N LYS A 413 4.69 -27.03 10.59
CA LYS A 413 3.96 -27.78 11.63
C LYS A 413 3.93 -26.99 12.94
N PHE A 414 2.77 -26.93 13.58
CA PHE A 414 2.64 -26.33 14.91
C PHE A 414 3.09 -27.31 15.98
N ILE A 415 3.85 -26.83 16.97
CA ILE A 415 4.25 -27.63 18.13
C ILE A 415 3.23 -27.38 19.24
N GLU A 416 2.42 -28.39 19.54
CA GLU A 416 1.41 -28.30 20.60
C GLU A 416 2.04 -28.18 21.99
N ASP A 417 1.43 -27.33 22.82
CA ASP A 417 1.81 -27.08 24.22
C ASP A 417 3.29 -26.72 24.43
N ALA A 418 3.93 -26.14 23.41
CA ALA A 418 5.32 -25.75 23.46
C ALA A 418 5.58 -24.47 24.28
N GLU A 419 6.76 -24.38 24.88
CA GLU A 419 7.29 -23.18 25.52
C GLU A 419 8.19 -22.43 24.52
N THR A 420 7.73 -21.29 24.01
CA THR A 420 8.63 -20.32 23.36
C THR A 420 9.52 -19.69 24.42
N LEU A 421 10.84 -19.68 24.18
CA LEU A 421 11.77 -19.08 25.12
C LEU A 421 11.66 -17.56 25.11
N THR A 422 11.75 -16.97 26.29
CA THR A 422 11.89 -15.53 26.56
C THR A 422 13.29 -15.20 27.08
N ASN A 423 13.69 -13.93 27.07
CA ASN A 423 14.96 -13.44 27.65
C ASN A 423 15.23 -14.04 29.05
N ARG A 424 14.20 -14.09 29.90
CA ARG A 424 14.31 -14.63 31.26
C ARG A 424 14.47 -16.15 31.27
N SER A 425 13.71 -16.87 30.43
CA SER A 425 13.79 -18.34 30.39
C SER A 425 15.09 -18.83 29.75
N SER A 426 15.67 -18.10 28.79
CA SER A 426 16.95 -18.44 28.15
C SER A 426 18.11 -18.45 29.15
N LYS A 427 18.01 -17.65 30.22
CA LYS A 427 18.99 -17.60 31.32
C LYS A 427 18.95 -18.81 32.27
N LYS A 428 17.95 -19.69 32.15
CA LYS A 428 17.93 -20.92 32.96
C LYS A 428 19.02 -21.87 32.47
N GLN A 429 19.79 -22.44 33.39
CA GLN A 429 20.89 -23.34 33.07
C GLN A 429 20.49 -24.52 32.15
N GLU A 430 19.27 -25.05 32.32
CA GLU A 430 18.73 -26.12 31.47
C GLU A 430 18.55 -25.65 30.01
N ASN A 431 18.03 -24.44 29.81
CA ASN A 431 17.79 -23.88 28.49
C ASN A 431 19.10 -23.40 27.84
N MET A 432 20.05 -22.85 28.61
CA MET A 432 21.40 -22.53 28.10
C MET A 432 22.08 -23.75 27.48
N LYS A 433 21.95 -24.93 28.12
CA LYS A 433 22.49 -26.19 27.59
C LYS A 433 21.80 -26.60 26.30
N LEU A 434 20.46 -26.56 26.26
CA LEU A 434 19.69 -26.91 25.06
C LEU A 434 19.99 -25.96 23.89
N VAL A 435 20.03 -24.65 24.13
CA VAL A 435 20.32 -23.62 23.11
C VAL A 435 21.76 -23.75 22.60
N SER A 436 22.75 -23.85 23.49
CA SER A 436 24.14 -24.02 23.06
C SER A 436 24.35 -25.33 22.30
N GLN A 437 23.65 -26.40 22.68
CA GLN A 437 23.70 -27.68 21.99
C GLN A 437 23.09 -27.59 20.58
N ILE A 438 21.89 -27.02 20.41
CA ILE A 438 21.26 -26.93 19.08
C ILE A 438 22.04 -26.01 18.13
N ILE A 439 22.60 -24.89 18.63
CA ILE A 439 23.49 -24.02 17.84
C ILE A 439 24.76 -24.79 17.44
N LYS A 440 25.34 -25.57 18.34
CA LYS A 440 26.50 -26.41 18.03
C LYS A 440 26.18 -27.49 17.01
N GLU A 441 25.03 -28.15 17.13
CA GLU A 441 24.56 -29.15 16.18
C GLU A 441 24.43 -28.54 14.78
N LEU A 442 23.91 -27.31 14.66
CA LEU A 442 23.89 -26.58 13.39
C LEU A 442 25.32 -26.31 12.87
N HIS A 443 26.17 -25.72 13.70
CA HIS A 443 27.53 -25.30 13.31
C HIS A 443 28.45 -26.47 12.93
N GLU A 444 28.23 -27.65 13.52
CA GLU A 444 28.99 -28.88 13.25
C GLU A 444 28.28 -29.82 12.27
N SER A 445 27.11 -29.43 11.76
CA SER A 445 26.34 -30.23 10.80
C SER A 445 27.05 -30.35 9.45
N SER A 446 26.61 -31.32 8.64
CA SER A 446 27.02 -31.44 7.24
C SER A 446 26.16 -30.60 6.29
N ILE A 447 25.35 -29.65 6.81
CA ILE A 447 24.54 -28.76 5.98
C ILE A 447 25.48 -27.88 5.15
N VAL A 448 25.11 -27.66 3.88
CA VAL A 448 25.81 -26.75 2.99
C VAL A 448 24.81 -25.67 2.54
N PHE A 449 24.91 -24.49 3.12
CA PHE A 449 24.18 -23.33 2.64
C PHE A 449 24.85 -22.76 1.39
N GLU A 450 24.04 -22.38 0.40
CA GLU A 450 24.52 -21.83 -0.88
C GLU A 450 24.84 -20.32 -0.80
N ASN A 451 24.38 -19.67 0.27
CA ASN A 451 24.59 -18.25 0.53
C ASN A 451 25.51 -18.03 1.73
N GLU A 452 26.17 -16.88 1.73
CA GLU A 452 26.96 -16.37 2.85
C GLU A 452 26.20 -15.20 3.48
N PHE A 453 26.35 -15.02 4.79
CA PHE A 453 25.94 -13.81 5.47
C PHE A 453 27.20 -13.06 5.90
N ASN A 454 27.43 -11.89 5.31
CA ASN A 454 28.59 -11.06 5.58
C ASN A 454 28.13 -9.71 6.09
N VAL A 455 28.18 -9.52 7.41
CA VAL A 455 27.69 -8.28 8.05
C VAL A 455 28.28 -7.00 7.46
N PHE A 456 29.51 -7.03 6.95
CA PHE A 456 30.14 -5.85 6.37
C PHE A 456 29.55 -5.50 5.00
N GLU A 457 29.15 -6.50 4.22
CA GLU A 457 28.42 -6.31 2.95
C GLU A 457 26.96 -5.93 3.21
N GLU A 458 26.32 -6.51 4.23
CA GLU A 458 24.97 -6.14 4.65
C GLU A 458 24.89 -4.68 5.13
N ILE A 459 25.90 -4.19 5.85
CA ILE A 459 26.00 -2.77 6.23
C ILE A 459 26.00 -1.88 4.98
N GLU A 460 26.80 -2.20 3.97
CA GLU A 460 26.87 -1.42 2.73
C GLU A 460 25.55 -1.49 1.94
N LEU A 461 24.93 -2.67 1.85
CA LEU A 461 23.62 -2.86 1.24
C LEU A 461 22.55 -2.01 1.93
N TYR A 462 22.53 -2.01 3.26
CA TYR A 462 21.54 -1.28 4.03
C TYR A 462 21.73 0.23 3.88
N GLU A 463 22.97 0.71 3.79
CA GLU A 463 23.23 2.12 3.46
C GLU A 463 22.70 2.51 2.09
N ASP A 464 22.90 1.68 1.07
CA ASP A 464 22.37 1.92 -0.26
C ASP A 464 20.84 2.01 -0.25
N ILE A 465 20.18 1.14 0.51
CA ILE A 465 18.71 1.18 0.70
C ILE A 465 18.30 2.49 1.40
N ILE A 466 18.95 2.86 2.50
CA ILE A 466 18.65 4.12 3.22
C ILE A 466 18.83 5.32 2.31
N ASN A 467 19.91 5.36 1.52
CA ASN A 467 20.17 6.44 0.57
C ASN A 467 19.08 6.51 -0.51
N GLN A 468 18.65 5.37 -1.06
CA GLN A 468 17.53 5.33 -2.02
C GLN A 468 16.22 5.85 -1.41
N LEU A 469 16.01 5.61 -0.12
CA LEU A 469 14.84 6.08 0.62
C LEU A 469 15.01 7.52 1.16
N ASN A 470 16.14 8.20 0.88
CA ASN A 470 16.50 9.49 1.47
C ASN A 470 16.42 9.50 3.01
N GLY A 471 16.76 8.37 3.64
CA GLY A 471 16.79 8.23 5.09
C GLY A 471 17.92 9.03 5.74
N LYS A 472 17.79 9.29 7.04
CA LYS A 472 18.77 10.05 7.83
C LYS A 472 19.59 9.09 8.67
N PHE A 473 20.92 9.22 8.59
CA PHE A 473 21.85 8.50 9.45
C PHE A 473 22.05 9.21 10.79
N PHE A 474 22.60 8.50 11.77
CA PHE A 474 23.03 9.08 13.05
C PHE A 474 24.16 10.11 12.86
N ASP A 475 24.22 11.12 13.73
CA ASP A 475 25.15 12.27 13.58
C ASP A 475 26.63 11.87 13.44
N ASP A 476 27.09 10.86 14.19
CA ASP A 476 28.46 10.36 14.15
C ASP A 476 28.63 9.04 13.39
N TYR A 477 27.65 8.70 12.55
CA TYR A 477 27.56 7.43 11.84
C TYR A 477 28.83 7.06 11.07
N ILE A 478 29.39 8.00 10.28
CA ILE A 478 30.58 7.75 9.46
C ILE A 478 31.78 7.35 10.32
N ILE A 479 31.94 8.00 11.49
CA ILE A 479 33.05 7.74 12.42
C ILE A 479 32.90 6.35 13.06
N VAL A 480 31.68 6.02 13.47
CA VAL A 480 31.39 4.71 14.10
C VAL A 480 31.51 3.60 13.06
N LYS A 481 30.98 3.80 11.85
CA LYS A 481 31.10 2.87 10.72
C LYS A 481 32.56 2.52 10.45
N GLU A 482 33.44 3.51 10.31
CA GLU A 482 34.86 3.26 10.04
C GLU A 482 35.49 2.32 11.08
N LYS A 483 35.16 2.53 12.36
CA LYS A 483 35.61 1.65 13.45
C LYS A 483 35.04 0.24 13.34
N VAL A 484 33.74 0.11 13.03
CA VAL A 484 33.07 -1.19 12.86
C VAL A 484 33.66 -1.95 11.67
N MET A 485 33.83 -1.31 10.51
CA MET A 485 34.38 -1.94 9.30
C MET A 485 35.82 -2.44 9.50
N ASN A 486 36.61 -1.74 10.32
CA ASN A 486 37.97 -2.16 10.66
C ASN A 486 38.03 -3.44 11.51
N LEU A 487 36.93 -3.85 12.16
CA LEU A 487 36.87 -5.09 12.93
C LEU A 487 36.98 -6.35 12.05
N LYS A 488 36.69 -6.24 10.74
CA LYS A 488 36.83 -7.34 9.76
C LYS A 488 38.23 -7.96 9.78
N ALA A 489 39.26 -7.14 9.95
CA ALA A 489 40.64 -7.61 10.01
C ALA A 489 40.92 -8.45 11.26
N LEU A 490 40.37 -8.04 12.42
CA LEU A 490 40.54 -8.72 13.70
C LEU A 490 39.83 -10.07 13.74
N ILE A 491 38.62 -10.17 13.17
CA ILE A 491 37.89 -11.45 13.06
C ILE A 491 38.75 -12.48 12.31
N LYS A 492 39.39 -12.05 11.20
CA LYS A 492 40.27 -12.91 10.41
C LYS A 492 41.57 -13.26 11.15
N GLU A 493 42.19 -12.30 11.83
CA GLU A 493 43.41 -12.52 12.61
C GLU A 493 43.20 -13.54 13.73
N TYR A 494 42.05 -13.49 14.39
CA TYR A 494 41.70 -14.39 15.50
C TYR A 494 41.06 -15.71 15.05
N GLY A 495 41.28 -16.12 13.80
CA GLY A 495 41.01 -17.48 13.33
C GLY A 495 39.53 -17.84 13.26
N ALA A 496 38.69 -16.92 12.79
CA ALA A 496 37.27 -17.17 12.56
C ALA A 496 37.01 -18.48 11.79
N ARG A 497 36.04 -19.25 12.27
CA ARG A 497 35.50 -20.42 11.56
C ARG A 497 34.16 -20.05 10.96
N TYR A 498 33.99 -20.35 9.68
CA TYR A 498 32.75 -20.13 8.96
C TYR A 498 31.95 -21.43 8.92
N VAL A 499 30.71 -21.37 9.38
CA VAL A 499 29.82 -22.51 9.59
C VAL A 499 28.41 -22.16 9.10
N PRO A 500 27.53 -23.14 8.83
CA PRO A 500 26.11 -22.89 8.69
C PRO A 500 25.60 -22.19 9.95
N SER A 501 24.97 -21.02 9.79
CA SER A 501 24.48 -20.22 10.91
C SER A 501 23.04 -19.79 10.68
N HIS A 502 22.31 -19.60 11.77
CA HIS A 502 20.94 -19.12 11.75
C HIS A 502 20.88 -17.60 11.50
N ASN A 503 21.86 -16.88 12.04
CA ASN A 503 22.04 -15.43 12.01
C ASN A 503 21.02 -14.60 12.80
N ASP A 504 19.93 -15.19 13.28
CA ASP A 504 18.92 -14.52 14.10
C ASP A 504 18.46 -15.35 15.31
N THR A 505 19.36 -15.66 16.25
CA THR A 505 19.07 -16.54 17.39
C THR A 505 18.41 -15.81 18.58
N LEU A 506 17.34 -15.05 18.29
CA LEU A 506 16.49 -14.43 19.31
C LEU A 506 15.90 -15.51 20.24
N PRO A 507 15.67 -15.22 21.54
CA PRO A 507 14.97 -16.15 22.44
C PRO A 507 13.67 -16.68 21.84
N ASP A 508 12.88 -15.82 21.19
CA ASP A 508 11.57 -16.16 20.64
C ASP A 508 11.64 -17.17 19.47
N ASN A 509 12.80 -17.30 18.84
CA ASN A 509 13.06 -18.27 17.77
C ASN A 509 13.40 -19.68 18.30
N PHE A 510 13.50 -19.85 19.62
CA PHE A 510 13.65 -21.16 20.26
C PHE A 510 12.33 -21.63 20.87
N VAL A 511 11.81 -22.74 20.36
CA VAL A 511 10.54 -23.33 20.80
C VAL A 511 10.82 -24.71 21.39
N LYS A 512 10.48 -24.91 22.66
CA LYS A 512 10.71 -26.16 23.39
C LYS A 512 9.43 -26.95 23.51
N ASP A 513 9.41 -28.18 23.01
CA ASP A 513 8.24 -29.07 23.14
C ASP A 513 8.10 -29.64 24.56
N THR A 514 6.98 -30.32 24.79
CA THR A 514 6.64 -30.96 26.08
C THR A 514 7.59 -32.10 26.47
N ASN A 515 8.35 -32.65 25.53
CA ASN A 515 9.37 -33.67 25.79
C ASN A 515 10.75 -33.04 26.09
N GLY A 516 10.87 -31.71 26.04
CA GLY A 516 12.10 -30.98 26.30
C GLY A 516 13.02 -30.84 25.08
N ARG A 517 12.57 -31.23 23.87
CA ARG A 517 13.31 -31.00 22.63
C ARG A 517 13.13 -29.54 22.21
N LEU A 518 14.24 -28.90 21.82
CA LEU A 518 14.25 -27.54 21.32
C LEU A 518 14.22 -27.55 19.79
N TYR A 519 13.49 -26.61 19.21
CA TYR A 519 13.47 -26.31 17.78
C TYR A 519 13.94 -24.87 17.59
N LEU A 520 14.73 -24.64 16.56
CA LEU A 520 15.14 -23.31 16.12
C LEU A 520 14.36 -22.97 14.84
N ILE A 521 13.52 -21.95 14.92
CA ILE A 521 12.61 -21.51 13.85
C ILE A 521 13.04 -20.16 13.27
N ASP A 522 12.41 -19.77 12.17
CA ASP A 522 12.59 -18.47 11.49
C ASP A 522 13.96 -18.21 10.82
N TRP A 523 14.23 -18.95 9.74
CA TRP A 523 15.54 -19.02 9.08
C TRP A 523 15.78 -17.95 8.00
N GLU A 524 15.13 -16.78 8.11
CA GLU A 524 15.13 -15.76 7.05
C GLU A 524 16.52 -15.14 6.78
N TYR A 525 17.37 -15.08 7.82
CA TYR A 525 18.74 -14.57 7.72
C TYR A 525 19.80 -15.67 7.56
N SER A 526 19.40 -16.93 7.49
CA SER A 526 20.32 -18.07 7.53
C SER A 526 21.32 -18.07 6.36
N GLY A 527 22.55 -18.48 6.62
CA GLY A 527 23.64 -18.51 5.65
C GLY A 527 24.97 -18.92 6.30
N ILE A 528 26.01 -19.13 5.50
CA ILE A 528 27.35 -19.38 6.04
C ILE A 528 27.87 -18.10 6.69
N ASN A 529 28.23 -18.17 7.98
CA ASN A 529 28.73 -17.02 8.73
C ASN A 529 29.78 -17.46 9.78
N GLU A 530 30.40 -16.50 10.45
CA GLU A 530 31.32 -16.75 11.55
C GLU A 530 30.59 -17.31 12.78
N GLU A 531 31.18 -18.35 13.38
CA GLU A 531 30.56 -19.15 14.45
C GLU A 531 30.14 -18.38 15.72
N MET A 532 30.76 -17.23 16.02
CA MET A 532 30.41 -16.43 17.18
C MET A 532 29.22 -15.52 16.91
N TRP A 533 28.77 -15.36 15.66
CA TRP A 533 27.62 -14.54 15.34
C TRP A 533 26.36 -15.02 16.07
N ASP A 534 26.00 -16.30 15.94
CA ASP A 534 24.82 -16.87 16.61
C ASP A 534 24.96 -16.83 18.14
N LEU A 535 26.15 -17.09 18.67
CA LEU A 535 26.39 -17.00 20.12
C LEU A 535 26.27 -15.56 20.63
N ALA A 536 26.77 -14.60 19.86
CA ALA A 536 26.67 -13.18 20.16
C ALA A 536 25.22 -12.72 20.10
N ALA A 537 24.47 -13.16 19.09
CA ALA A 537 23.06 -12.82 18.91
C ALA A 537 22.25 -13.30 20.11
N HIS A 538 22.34 -14.58 20.45
CA HIS A 538 21.58 -15.11 21.57
C HIS A 538 21.90 -14.42 22.90
N THR A 539 23.19 -14.24 23.21
CA THR A 539 23.61 -13.65 24.49
C THR A 539 23.30 -12.16 24.58
N LEU A 540 23.32 -11.43 23.46
CA LEU A 540 22.97 -10.01 23.38
C LEU A 540 21.47 -9.81 23.57
N GLU A 541 20.66 -10.56 22.84
CA GLU A 541 19.19 -10.42 22.82
C GLU A 541 18.54 -10.96 24.09
N ALA A 542 19.10 -12.01 24.68
CA ALA A 542 18.68 -12.50 26.00
C ALA A 542 19.24 -11.67 27.17
N GLU A 543 20.04 -10.62 26.91
CA GLU A 543 20.65 -9.74 27.91
C GLU A 543 21.48 -10.48 28.97
N PHE A 544 22.34 -11.41 28.56
CA PHE A 544 23.17 -12.17 29.50
C PHE A 544 24.18 -11.27 30.22
N SER A 545 24.35 -11.53 31.52
CA SER A 545 25.49 -11.03 32.30
C SER A 545 26.79 -11.72 31.89
N GLU A 546 27.94 -11.17 32.30
CA GLU A 546 29.25 -11.77 32.00
C GLU A 546 29.38 -13.21 32.52
N GLU A 547 28.79 -13.53 33.67
CA GLU A 547 28.83 -14.88 34.23
C GLU A 547 27.95 -15.85 33.44
N GLU A 548 26.78 -15.40 33.00
CA GLU A 548 25.84 -16.17 32.17
C GLU A 548 26.43 -16.42 30.78
N GLU A 549 27.05 -15.42 30.16
CA GLU A 549 27.77 -15.54 28.89
C GLU A 549 28.91 -16.55 29.00
N ARG A 550 29.74 -16.44 30.04
CA ARG A 550 30.85 -17.38 30.27
C ARG A 550 30.35 -18.82 30.40
N GLU A 551 29.29 -19.05 31.16
CA GLU A 551 28.71 -20.39 31.30
C GLU A 551 28.08 -20.90 30.00
N PHE A 552 27.42 -20.03 29.22
CA PHE A 552 26.86 -20.39 27.91
C PHE A 552 27.94 -20.81 26.91
N LEU A 553 29.03 -20.04 26.80
CA LEU A 553 30.17 -20.40 25.97
C LEU A 553 30.83 -21.71 26.43
N ARG A 554 30.91 -21.95 27.75
CA ARG A 554 31.41 -23.22 28.28
C ARG A 554 30.58 -24.41 27.83
N TYR A 555 29.26 -24.30 27.78
CA TYR A 555 28.41 -25.38 27.26
C TYR A 555 28.64 -25.62 25.77
N TYR A 556 28.77 -24.56 24.97
CA TYR A 556 29.05 -24.68 23.53
C TYR A 556 30.43 -25.31 23.25
N PHE A 557 31.50 -24.77 23.84
CA PHE A 557 32.87 -25.24 23.59
C PHE A 557 33.21 -26.54 24.34
N GLY A 558 32.50 -26.86 25.43
CA GLY A 558 32.90 -27.91 26.36
C GLY A 558 34.16 -27.56 27.17
N ARG A 559 34.61 -26.31 27.10
CA ARG A 559 35.78 -25.75 27.80
C ARG A 559 35.60 -24.26 28.01
N GLU A 560 36.49 -23.64 28.77
CA GLU A 560 36.61 -22.19 28.81
C GLU A 560 36.92 -21.61 27.44
N ALA A 561 36.25 -20.52 27.09
CA ALA A 561 36.53 -19.77 25.88
C ALA A 561 37.94 -19.14 25.96
N THR A 562 38.65 -19.07 24.85
CA THR A 562 39.95 -18.37 24.79
C THR A 562 39.76 -16.85 24.84
N ARG A 563 40.86 -16.11 24.95
CA ARG A 563 40.80 -14.64 24.88
C ARG A 563 40.30 -14.20 23.51
N GLU A 564 40.82 -14.82 22.46
CA GLU A 564 40.51 -14.54 21.07
C GLU A 564 39.02 -14.81 20.78
N GLU A 565 38.48 -15.92 21.28
CA GLU A 565 37.06 -16.27 21.17
C GLU A 565 36.14 -15.24 21.83
N ARG A 566 36.47 -14.79 23.04
CA ARG A 566 35.72 -13.73 23.72
C ARG A 566 35.79 -12.40 22.98
N VAL A 567 36.94 -12.07 22.40
CA VAL A 567 37.08 -10.86 21.59
C VAL A 567 36.21 -10.94 20.33
N ARG A 568 36.19 -12.09 19.63
CA ARG A 568 35.31 -12.29 18.46
C ARG A 568 33.83 -12.21 18.85
N LEU A 569 33.43 -12.76 20.00
CA LEU A 569 32.06 -12.62 20.49
C LEU A 569 31.69 -11.13 20.67
N LEU A 570 32.55 -10.35 21.32
CA LEU A 570 32.32 -8.91 21.50
C LEU A 570 32.27 -8.15 20.17
N ILE A 571 33.15 -8.49 19.22
CA ILE A 571 33.11 -7.94 17.85
C ILE A 571 31.76 -8.21 17.20
N ASN A 572 31.27 -9.45 17.25
CA ASN A 572 29.97 -9.80 16.65
C ASN A 572 28.80 -9.08 17.34
N LYS A 573 28.84 -8.89 18.67
CA LYS A 573 27.85 -8.06 19.37
C LYS A 573 27.82 -6.61 18.85
N ILE A 574 28.99 -6.02 18.65
CA ILE A 574 29.12 -4.67 18.07
C ILE A 574 28.54 -4.64 16.66
N CYS A 575 28.92 -5.59 15.80
CA CYS A 575 28.46 -5.67 14.42
C CYS A 575 26.95 -5.84 14.34
N GLN A 576 26.35 -6.67 15.20
CA GLN A 576 24.90 -6.84 15.27
C GLN A 576 24.18 -5.58 15.73
N ASP A 577 24.61 -4.97 16.83
CA ASP A 577 24.01 -3.72 17.30
C ASP A 577 24.07 -2.62 16.24
N PHE A 578 25.18 -2.53 15.52
CA PHE A 578 25.34 -1.59 14.43
C PHE A 578 24.44 -1.92 13.23
N LEU A 579 24.42 -3.18 12.78
CA LEU A 579 23.58 -3.62 11.65
C LEU A 579 22.10 -3.40 11.93
N TRP A 580 21.60 -3.82 13.11
CA TRP A 580 20.20 -3.70 13.48
C TRP A 580 19.78 -2.25 13.75
N ALA A 581 20.71 -1.39 14.20
CA ALA A 581 20.47 0.04 14.25
C ALA A 581 20.23 0.64 12.85
N ILE A 582 21.03 0.24 11.85
CA ILE A 582 20.87 0.69 10.46
C ILE A 582 19.61 0.09 9.83
N TRP A 583 19.30 -1.18 10.10
CA TRP A 583 18.05 -1.81 9.70
C TRP A 583 16.84 -0.99 10.18
N THR A 584 16.91 -0.47 11.40
CA THR A 584 15.86 0.39 11.94
C THR A 584 15.70 1.68 11.12
N LEU A 585 16.82 2.28 10.66
CA LEU A 585 16.77 3.46 9.79
C LEU A 585 16.09 3.17 8.43
N ILE A 586 16.23 1.96 7.89
CA ILE A 586 15.48 1.53 6.70
C ILE A 586 13.99 1.56 7.02
N LYS A 587 13.59 0.89 8.11
CA LYS A 587 12.19 0.82 8.51
C LYS A 587 11.56 2.18 8.80
N GLU A 588 12.29 3.05 9.48
CA GLU A 588 11.89 4.44 9.73
C GLU A 588 11.90 5.31 8.46
N ALA A 589 12.67 4.94 7.44
CA ALA A 589 12.59 5.58 6.13
C ALA A 589 11.39 5.09 5.31
N GLU A 590 10.92 3.86 5.56
CA GLU A 590 9.69 3.30 5.00
C GLU A 590 8.40 3.74 5.73
N GLY A 591 8.54 4.47 6.85
CA GLY A 591 7.42 5.05 7.61
C GLY A 591 6.94 4.22 8.80
N GLU A 592 7.75 3.25 9.26
CA GLU A 592 7.50 2.53 10.53
C GLU A 592 8.14 3.28 11.72
N ASP A 593 7.56 3.20 12.91
CA ASP A 593 8.11 3.79 14.14
C ASP A 593 8.59 2.69 15.09
N PHE A 594 9.90 2.65 15.34
CA PHE A 594 10.56 1.71 16.24
C PHE A 594 10.99 2.37 17.57
N GLY A 595 10.55 3.60 17.85
CA GLY A 595 10.83 4.33 19.07
C GLY A 595 12.33 4.51 19.31
N THR A 596 12.84 4.03 20.44
CA THR A 596 14.27 4.14 20.79
C THR A 596 15.11 2.95 20.35
N TYR A 597 14.52 1.93 19.73
CA TYR A 597 15.19 0.66 19.42
C TYR A 597 16.51 0.87 18.64
N GLY A 598 16.45 1.59 17.51
CA GLY A 598 17.63 1.80 16.66
C GLY A 598 18.74 2.61 17.35
N ILE A 599 18.38 3.70 18.04
CA ILE A 599 19.35 4.55 18.72
C ILE A 599 19.96 3.88 19.96
N ASP A 600 19.20 3.07 20.69
CA ASP A 600 19.68 2.33 21.85
C ASP A 600 20.72 1.28 21.44
N ARG A 601 20.47 0.53 20.35
CA ARG A 601 21.45 -0.41 19.78
C ARG A 601 22.69 0.32 19.27
N TYR A 602 22.52 1.41 18.54
CA TYR A 602 23.65 2.21 18.04
C TYR A 602 24.55 2.72 19.17
N ASN A 603 23.96 3.19 20.28
CA ASN A 603 24.72 3.62 21.45
C ASN A 603 25.41 2.44 22.15
N ARG A 604 24.76 1.27 22.23
CA ARG A 604 25.37 0.05 22.78
C ARG A 604 26.56 -0.42 21.94
N ALA A 605 26.48 -0.36 20.61
CA ALA A 605 27.62 -0.62 19.72
C ALA A 605 28.81 0.28 20.04
N LYS A 606 28.58 1.59 20.26
CA LYS A 606 29.63 2.56 20.61
C LYS A 606 30.27 2.27 21.96
N ILE A 607 29.47 1.91 22.97
CA ILE A 607 29.98 1.51 24.30
C ILE A 607 30.87 0.28 24.15
N ASN A 608 30.40 -0.74 23.42
CA ASN A 608 31.14 -1.98 23.23
C ASN A 608 32.41 -1.79 22.37
N LEU A 609 32.41 -0.89 21.38
CA LEU A 609 33.62 -0.48 20.66
C LEU A 609 34.68 0.07 21.61
N ASN A 610 34.30 0.97 22.52
CA ASN A 610 35.23 1.53 23.50
C ASN A 610 35.77 0.43 24.44
N ASN A 611 34.91 -0.49 24.88
CA ASN A 611 35.33 -1.62 25.70
C ASN A 611 36.33 -2.52 24.96
N LEU A 612 36.06 -2.82 23.68
CA LEU A 612 36.94 -3.63 22.84
C LEU A 612 38.32 -2.98 22.69
N PHE A 613 38.40 -1.67 22.40
CA PHE A 613 39.67 -0.96 22.28
C PHE A 613 40.47 -0.86 23.59
N ASN A 614 39.84 -1.04 24.75
CA ASN A 614 40.55 -1.14 26.02
C ASN A 614 41.11 -2.55 26.30
N ILE A 615 40.60 -3.57 25.60
CA ILE A 615 40.99 -4.99 25.75
C ILE A 615 42.10 -5.38 24.74
N LEU A 616 42.09 -4.76 23.56
CA LEU A 616 43.13 -4.86 22.52
C LEU A 616 44.38 -4.08 22.93
#